data_AF-A0A6G8NGV3-F1
#
_entry.id   AF-A0A6G8NGV3-F1
#
_cell.length_a   1.000
_cell.length_b   1.000
_cell.length_c   1.000
_cell.angle_alpha   90.00
_cell.angle_beta   90.00
_cell.angle_gamma   90.00
#
_symmetry.space_group_name_H-M   'P 1'
#
loop_
_entity.id
_entity.type
_entity.pdbx_description
1 polymer ?
#
loop_
_entity_poly.entity_id
_entity_poly.type
_entity_poly.pdbx_seq_one_letter_code
_entity_poly.pdbx_strand_id
1 'polypeptide(L)'
;MSTVLSASTAPAAPWHLDLIDHSMSNYADYGNGSTLHDATPGLVFPTEVGIIYSLYDNGALIGTMVATGTITNWTVPTQLFNGVHDLAIMGTNAAGQNSPQVHISFTVDAGPVAPRFTGMVDHTISNYAEADITKVTHDVNPSIVLRGTAGDTLNVFEGGHLLGTVVMTEGVALFTLPTMSTGVHNLSITESNASGTSVPTHLTLTVQAPVAPTSPSLLGMIDHTVDNNFNFNPGELSNDPNPTVVLTAKVGDVLTVTDNNVVIGSIVATAEQMSWTLPTLSNGVHTLKITESNSVGTSDPLTLKLTVYADGALVPADTTPDTPQPAADTSVHTAVGLHDAFVATGDHQTVDLNVDPAAYFKQSTAHIAGGEAGVHTLHLTGSHEVLDLTSLTGKTAAAKISGIEVIDLGGHANSVSLSIVDVLNLGQTDLFQYDGNKQMIVNGSAADTVDLLHAKVARVQDTDWENHGTANVGGVEYNVYQHEGAQTELLIQQGVHVVVH
;
A
#
# COMPACT_ATOMS: atom_id res chain seq x y z
N MET A 1 -29.60 -0.74 -91.17
CA MET A 1 -30.61 -0.15 -90.26
C MET A 1 -29.85 0.73 -89.28
N SER A 2 -29.98 2.05 -89.42
CA SER A 2 -29.41 3.01 -88.46
C SER A 2 -30.37 3.04 -87.28
N THR A 3 -30.02 2.36 -86.18
CA THR A 3 -30.76 2.48 -84.92
C THR A 3 -30.49 3.87 -84.38
N VAL A 4 -31.47 4.76 -84.53
CA VAL A 4 -31.54 6.01 -83.79
C VAL A 4 -31.56 5.62 -82.32
N LEU A 5 -30.45 5.84 -81.61
CA LEU A 5 -30.48 5.99 -80.16
C LEU A 5 -31.40 7.19 -79.91
N SER A 6 -32.67 6.93 -79.61
CA SER A 6 -33.55 7.95 -79.06
C SER A 6 -32.82 8.51 -77.86
N ALA A 7 -32.43 9.79 -77.93
CA ALA A 7 -31.82 10.48 -76.80
C ALA A 7 -32.75 10.28 -75.61
N SER A 8 -32.29 9.55 -74.60
CA SER A 8 -32.97 9.50 -73.32
C SER A 8 -33.09 10.94 -72.84
N THR A 9 -34.29 11.36 -72.48
CA THR A 9 -34.48 12.66 -71.84
C THR A 9 -34.12 12.51 -70.36
N ALA A 10 -33.65 13.60 -69.73
CA ALA A 10 -33.47 13.61 -68.28
C ALA A 10 -34.82 13.26 -67.58
N PRO A 11 -34.79 12.62 -66.40
CA PRO A 11 -35.99 12.38 -65.62
C PRO A 11 -36.71 13.69 -65.27
N ALA A 12 -38.03 13.62 -65.04
CA ALA A 12 -38.75 14.75 -64.48
C ALA A 12 -38.35 14.97 -63.01
N ALA A 13 -38.36 16.23 -62.57
CA ALA A 13 -38.27 16.56 -61.15
C ALA A 13 -39.52 16.06 -60.41
N PRO A 14 -39.41 15.55 -59.17
CA PRO A 14 -40.59 15.26 -58.35
C PRO A 14 -41.50 16.50 -58.26
N TRP A 15 -42.78 16.36 -58.62
CA TRP A 15 -43.70 17.50 -58.64
C TRP A 15 -44.29 17.83 -57.26
N HIS A 16 -44.00 17.00 -56.25
CA HIS A 16 -44.48 17.14 -54.88
C HIS A 16 -43.50 16.49 -53.90
N LEU A 17 -43.40 17.03 -52.69
CA LEU A 17 -42.49 16.55 -51.66
C LEU A 17 -43.11 16.78 -50.28
N ASP A 18 -43.22 15.70 -49.52
CA ASP A 18 -43.90 15.64 -48.23
C ASP A 18 -42.97 15.06 -47.17
N LEU A 19 -43.08 15.57 -45.93
CA LEU A 19 -42.34 15.07 -44.78
C LEU A 19 -43.27 14.33 -43.83
N ILE A 20 -42.76 13.22 -43.29
CA ILE A 20 -43.38 12.44 -42.22
C ILE A 20 -42.53 12.60 -40.97
N ASP A 21 -43.16 13.03 -39.88
CA ASP A 21 -42.59 12.98 -38.54
C ASP A 21 -43.02 11.66 -37.86
N HIS A 22 -42.08 10.75 -37.59
CA HIS A 22 -42.40 9.47 -36.94
C HIS A 22 -42.58 9.59 -35.41
N SER A 23 -42.23 10.72 -34.80
CA SER A 23 -42.23 10.92 -33.35
C SER A 23 -43.61 11.29 -32.78
N MET A 24 -44.51 11.82 -33.61
CA MET A 24 -45.86 12.20 -33.20
C MET A 24 -46.92 11.22 -33.73
N SER A 25 -47.95 10.93 -32.92
CA SER A 25 -49.02 9.99 -33.28
C SER A 25 -49.94 10.48 -34.40
N ASN A 26 -49.88 11.77 -34.74
CA ASN A 26 -50.53 12.32 -35.92
C ASN A 26 -49.55 12.24 -37.10
N TYR A 27 -49.84 11.31 -38.00
CA TYR A 27 -49.29 11.24 -39.36
C TYR A 27 -49.76 12.48 -40.15
N ALA A 28 -49.29 13.65 -39.75
CA ALA A 28 -49.56 14.90 -40.44
C ALA A 28 -48.50 15.05 -41.53
N ASP A 29 -48.98 15.39 -42.71
CA ASP A 29 -48.14 15.69 -43.87
C ASP A 29 -47.50 17.06 -43.65
N TYR A 30 -46.20 17.09 -43.36
CA TYR A 30 -45.49 18.34 -43.03
C TYR A 30 -44.89 18.94 -44.31
N GLY A 31 -45.36 20.13 -44.66
CA GLY A 31 -44.85 20.88 -45.81
C GLY A 31 -43.62 21.74 -45.49
N ASN A 32 -43.15 22.47 -46.51
CA ASN A 32 -42.02 23.40 -46.40
C ASN A 32 -42.19 24.41 -45.25
N GLY A 33 -41.15 24.57 -44.43
CA GLY A 33 -41.09 25.45 -43.27
C GLY A 33 -41.57 24.84 -41.95
N SER A 34 -41.95 23.56 -41.93
CA SER A 34 -42.41 22.86 -40.72
C SER A 34 -41.28 22.60 -39.72
N THR A 35 -41.65 22.33 -38.46
CA THR A 35 -40.74 21.79 -37.43
C THR A 35 -41.12 20.32 -37.16
N LEU A 36 -40.15 19.42 -37.23
CA LEU A 36 -40.30 17.99 -36.99
C LEU A 36 -39.57 17.61 -35.69
N HIS A 37 -40.13 16.72 -34.89
CA HIS A 37 -39.47 16.16 -33.69
C HIS A 37 -38.83 14.79 -33.97
N ASP A 38 -38.57 14.51 -35.25
CA ASP A 38 -37.91 13.32 -35.73
C ASP A 38 -36.65 13.70 -36.50
N ALA A 39 -35.52 13.14 -36.08
CA ALA A 39 -34.22 13.34 -36.72
C ALA A 39 -34.01 12.48 -37.97
N THR A 40 -34.92 11.55 -38.27
CA THR A 40 -34.91 10.68 -39.45
C THR A 40 -36.28 10.69 -40.13
N PRO A 41 -36.74 11.87 -40.60
CA PRO A 41 -38.09 11.99 -41.12
C PRO A 41 -38.31 11.10 -42.35
N GLY A 42 -39.56 10.73 -42.60
CA GLY A 42 -39.95 10.09 -43.86
C GLY A 42 -40.10 11.14 -44.95
N LEU A 43 -39.74 10.79 -46.18
CA LEU A 43 -39.82 11.67 -47.33
C LEU A 43 -40.69 11.02 -48.40
N VAL A 44 -41.86 11.58 -48.65
CA VAL A 44 -42.81 11.03 -49.64
C VAL A 44 -42.77 11.86 -50.92
N PHE A 45 -42.50 11.21 -52.04
CA PHE A 45 -42.43 11.87 -53.34
C PHE A 45 -42.71 10.92 -54.51
N PRO A 46 -43.24 11.44 -55.64
CA PRO A 46 -43.40 10.68 -56.86
C PRO A 46 -42.03 10.32 -57.45
N THR A 47 -41.93 9.10 -57.98
CA THR A 47 -40.69 8.54 -58.53
C THR A 47 -40.92 7.89 -59.89
N GLU A 48 -39.88 7.83 -60.72
CA GLU A 48 -39.87 7.06 -61.97
C GLU A 48 -39.10 5.75 -61.75
N VAL A 49 -39.74 4.60 -62.05
CA VAL A 49 -39.13 3.27 -61.83
C VAL A 49 -37.82 3.13 -62.59
N GLY A 50 -36.77 2.71 -61.89
CA GLY A 50 -35.42 2.52 -62.43
C GLY A 50 -34.53 3.76 -62.38
N ILE A 51 -35.06 4.93 -61.95
CA ILE A 51 -34.25 6.13 -61.70
C ILE A 51 -33.55 6.01 -60.35
N ILE A 52 -32.29 6.47 -60.30
CA ILE A 52 -31.52 6.61 -59.07
C ILE A 52 -31.81 7.99 -58.49
N TYR A 53 -32.42 8.06 -57.32
CA TYR A 53 -32.60 9.30 -56.59
C TYR A 53 -31.47 9.51 -55.60
N SER A 54 -30.87 10.70 -55.62
CA SER A 54 -29.87 11.19 -54.68
C SER A 54 -30.51 12.22 -53.76
N LEU A 55 -30.33 12.06 -52.45
CA LEU A 55 -30.83 12.96 -51.40
C LEU A 55 -29.67 13.73 -50.79
N TYR A 56 -29.81 15.04 -50.75
CA TYR A 56 -28.85 15.96 -50.17
C TYR A 56 -29.46 16.69 -48.98
N ASP A 57 -28.67 16.98 -47.95
CA ASP A 57 -29.00 17.91 -46.88
C ASP A 57 -28.02 19.08 -46.92
N ASN A 58 -28.54 20.30 -47.10
CA ASN A 58 -27.72 21.52 -47.21
C ASN A 58 -26.57 21.39 -48.25
N GLY A 59 -26.84 20.65 -49.33
CA GLY A 59 -25.89 20.38 -50.43
C GLY A 59 -24.95 19.17 -50.22
N ALA A 60 -24.93 18.54 -49.04
CA ALA A 60 -24.17 17.32 -48.79
C ALA A 60 -24.99 16.07 -49.15
N LEU A 61 -24.44 15.14 -49.92
CA LEU A 61 -25.13 13.88 -50.27
C LEU A 61 -25.26 13.00 -49.02
N ILE A 62 -26.49 12.69 -48.62
CA ILE A 62 -26.79 11.87 -47.42
C ILE A 62 -27.41 10.52 -47.76
N GLY A 63 -27.84 10.29 -49.00
CA GLY A 63 -28.42 9.01 -49.40
C GLY A 63 -28.63 8.85 -50.90
N THR A 64 -28.71 7.60 -51.34
CA THR A 64 -29.15 7.24 -52.69
C THR A 64 -30.12 6.06 -52.64
N MET A 65 -31.04 6.00 -53.61
CA MET A 65 -32.04 4.95 -53.71
C MET A 65 -32.42 4.71 -55.17
N VAL A 66 -32.60 3.45 -55.58
CA VAL A 66 -33.21 3.11 -56.87
C VAL A 66 -34.71 3.04 -56.69
N ALA A 67 -35.47 3.81 -57.46
CA ALA A 67 -36.92 3.77 -57.42
C ALA A 67 -37.48 2.46 -58.00
N THR A 68 -38.31 1.76 -57.23
CA THR A 68 -38.97 0.50 -57.64
C THR A 68 -40.48 0.67 -57.86
N GLY A 69 -41.04 1.83 -57.51
CA GLY A 69 -42.45 2.18 -57.65
C GLY A 69 -42.63 3.58 -58.23
N THR A 70 -43.88 4.05 -58.30
CA THR A 70 -44.22 5.39 -58.81
C THR A 70 -44.37 6.45 -57.72
N ILE A 71 -44.47 6.02 -56.46
CA ILE A 71 -44.43 6.85 -55.25
C ILE A 71 -43.55 6.09 -54.27
N THR A 72 -42.66 6.81 -53.61
CA THR A 72 -41.80 6.25 -52.57
C THR A 72 -42.00 6.98 -51.26
N ASN A 73 -42.00 6.24 -50.15
CA ASN A 73 -41.76 6.77 -48.81
C ASN A 73 -40.33 6.38 -48.43
N TRP A 74 -39.44 7.36 -48.44
CA TRP A 74 -38.02 7.18 -48.17
C TRP A 74 -37.70 7.73 -46.79
N THR A 75 -37.39 6.88 -45.82
CA THR A 75 -36.81 7.33 -44.55
C THR A 75 -35.45 7.96 -44.80
N VAL A 76 -35.25 9.19 -44.34
CA VAL A 76 -33.96 9.87 -44.43
C VAL A 76 -32.90 8.99 -43.76
N PRO A 77 -31.88 8.51 -44.51
CA PRO A 77 -30.99 7.44 -44.03
C PRO A 77 -29.91 7.94 -43.05
N THR A 78 -29.74 9.25 -42.93
CA THR A 78 -28.79 9.88 -42.01
C THR A 78 -29.56 10.62 -40.93
N GLN A 79 -29.20 10.42 -39.66
CA GLN A 79 -29.75 11.19 -38.56
C GLN A 79 -29.36 12.66 -38.71
N LEU A 80 -30.36 13.52 -38.86
CA LEU A 80 -30.21 14.96 -38.95
C LEU A 80 -30.01 15.56 -37.54
N PHE A 81 -29.23 16.63 -37.45
CA PHE A 81 -29.04 17.36 -36.19
C PHE A 81 -30.25 18.27 -35.92
N ASN A 82 -30.44 18.74 -34.69
CA ASN A 82 -31.43 19.78 -34.44
C ASN A 82 -31.00 21.08 -35.16
N GLY A 83 -31.96 21.76 -35.78
CA GLY A 83 -31.71 22.99 -36.54
C GLY A 83 -32.41 23.01 -37.90
N VAL A 84 -32.05 23.99 -38.72
CA VAL A 84 -32.64 24.18 -40.05
C VAL A 84 -31.95 23.27 -41.07
N HIS A 85 -32.76 22.57 -41.84
CA HIS A 85 -32.36 21.67 -42.92
C HIS A 85 -33.01 22.08 -44.24
N ASP A 86 -32.30 21.85 -45.33
CA ASP A 86 -32.83 21.95 -46.70
C ASP A 86 -32.50 20.66 -47.44
N LEU A 87 -33.51 19.78 -47.54
CA LEU A 87 -33.37 18.54 -48.26
C LEU A 87 -33.62 18.76 -49.76
N ALA A 88 -32.69 18.30 -50.59
CA ALA A 88 -32.80 18.36 -52.04
C ALA A 88 -32.77 16.95 -52.66
N ILE A 89 -33.73 16.65 -53.53
CA ILE A 89 -33.76 15.40 -54.30
C ILE A 89 -33.36 15.65 -55.76
N MET A 90 -32.53 14.77 -56.31
CA MET A 90 -32.18 14.74 -57.74
C MET A 90 -32.30 13.32 -58.29
N GLY A 91 -33.03 13.13 -59.38
CA GLY A 91 -33.13 11.85 -60.10
C GLY A 91 -32.11 11.75 -61.23
N THR A 92 -31.42 10.61 -61.34
CA THR A 92 -30.43 10.31 -62.39
C THR A 92 -30.86 9.06 -63.16
N ASN A 93 -30.97 9.19 -64.49
CA ASN A 93 -31.27 8.04 -65.35
C ASN A 93 -30.04 7.18 -65.67
N ALA A 94 -30.25 6.03 -66.32
CA ALA A 94 -29.17 5.12 -66.73
C ALA A 94 -28.16 5.74 -67.72
N ALA A 95 -28.53 6.84 -68.39
CA ALA A 95 -27.64 7.61 -69.27
C ALA A 95 -26.83 8.69 -68.51
N GLY A 96 -27.00 8.81 -67.20
CA GLY A 96 -26.30 9.78 -66.36
C GLY A 96 -26.86 11.21 -66.42
N GLN A 97 -28.06 11.41 -66.95
CA GLN A 97 -28.72 12.72 -67.00
C GLN A 97 -29.55 12.95 -65.73
N ASN A 98 -29.45 14.16 -65.17
CA ASN A 98 -30.09 14.54 -63.92
C ASN A 98 -31.37 15.36 -64.15
N SER A 99 -32.38 15.16 -63.29
CA SER A 99 -33.50 16.08 -63.14
C SER A 99 -33.04 17.41 -62.50
N PRO A 100 -33.82 18.49 -62.61
CA PRO A 100 -33.73 19.60 -61.67
C PRO A 100 -33.85 19.10 -60.23
N GLN A 101 -33.19 19.79 -59.29
CA GLN A 101 -33.35 19.54 -57.86
C GLN A 101 -34.67 20.10 -57.34
N VAL A 102 -35.29 19.37 -56.42
CA VAL A 102 -36.48 19.80 -55.69
C VAL A 102 -36.14 19.87 -54.21
N HIS A 103 -36.46 21.01 -53.60
CA HIS A 103 -36.05 21.36 -52.24
C HIS A 103 -37.25 21.35 -51.30
N ILE A 104 -37.01 20.93 -50.06
CA ILE A 104 -37.90 21.15 -48.92
C ILE A 104 -37.07 21.57 -47.72
N SER A 105 -37.38 22.74 -47.18
CA SER A 105 -36.74 23.26 -45.99
C SER A 105 -37.62 23.01 -44.78
N PHE A 106 -37.03 22.65 -43.64
CA PHE A 106 -37.73 22.40 -42.39
C PHE A 106 -36.76 22.56 -41.21
N THR A 107 -37.29 22.53 -39.99
CA THR A 107 -36.48 22.49 -38.77
C THR A 107 -36.61 21.13 -38.11
N VAL A 108 -35.49 20.52 -37.73
CA VAL A 108 -35.47 19.35 -36.85
C VAL A 108 -35.33 19.83 -35.41
N ASP A 109 -36.19 19.32 -34.55
CA ASP A 109 -36.22 19.56 -33.12
C ASP A 109 -36.53 18.24 -32.39
N ALA A 110 -35.67 17.25 -32.58
CA ALA A 110 -35.87 15.86 -32.13
C ALA A 110 -35.70 15.65 -30.62
N GLY A 111 -35.75 16.73 -29.83
CA GLY A 111 -35.45 16.69 -28.40
C GLY A 111 -33.96 16.60 -28.09
N PRO A 112 -33.63 16.48 -26.80
CA PRO A 112 -32.25 16.38 -26.35
C PRO A 112 -31.67 14.98 -26.59
N VAL A 113 -30.34 14.88 -26.57
CA VAL A 113 -29.62 13.60 -26.61
C VAL A 113 -29.48 13.04 -25.20
N ALA A 114 -29.30 11.72 -25.05
CA ALA A 114 -29.02 11.14 -23.74
C ALA A 114 -27.77 11.78 -23.11
N PRO A 115 -27.82 12.21 -21.84
CA PRO A 115 -26.67 12.82 -21.18
C PRO A 115 -25.57 11.78 -20.95
N ARG A 116 -24.31 12.21 -20.84
CA ARG A 116 -23.18 11.28 -20.63
C ARG A 116 -22.65 11.36 -19.21
N PHE A 117 -22.52 10.22 -18.54
CA PHE A 117 -21.75 10.12 -17.30
C PHE A 117 -20.25 10.14 -17.61
N THR A 118 -19.48 11.00 -16.93
CA THR A 118 -18.04 11.14 -17.15
C THR A 118 -17.18 10.92 -15.90
N GLY A 119 -17.77 10.82 -14.71
CA GLY A 119 -17.00 10.59 -13.49
C GLY A 119 -17.84 10.66 -12.23
N MET A 120 -17.23 10.31 -11.10
CA MET A 120 -17.83 10.38 -9.77
C MET A 120 -16.81 11.01 -8.81
N VAL A 121 -17.32 11.66 -7.77
CA VAL A 121 -16.55 12.23 -6.66
C VAL A 121 -17.03 11.58 -5.38
N ASP A 122 -16.08 10.98 -4.66
CA ASP A 122 -16.23 10.47 -3.30
C ASP A 122 -15.68 11.52 -2.33
N HIS A 123 -16.53 12.11 -1.48
CA HIS A 123 -16.10 13.18 -0.58
C HIS A 123 -15.51 12.67 0.75
N THR A 124 -15.33 11.35 0.92
CA THR A 124 -14.77 10.76 2.15
C THR A 124 -13.26 10.57 2.12
N ILE A 125 -12.62 10.72 0.94
CA ILE A 125 -11.18 10.58 0.79
C ILE A 125 -10.55 11.97 0.56
N SER A 126 -9.45 12.27 1.25
CA SER A 126 -8.78 13.58 1.20
C SER A 126 -8.10 13.89 -0.14
N ASN A 127 -8.03 12.91 -1.05
CA ASN A 127 -7.64 13.13 -2.43
C ASN A 127 -8.90 13.29 -3.30
N TYR A 128 -9.16 14.52 -3.73
CA TYR A 128 -10.07 14.84 -4.84
C TYR A 128 -9.53 14.30 -6.17
N ALA A 129 -9.25 12.99 -6.27
CA ALA A 129 -8.89 12.35 -7.51
C ALA A 129 -10.16 12.21 -8.36
N GLU A 130 -10.54 13.32 -8.99
CA GLU A 130 -11.53 13.40 -10.04
C GLU A 130 -11.10 12.48 -11.20
N ALA A 131 -11.65 11.27 -11.25
CA ALA A 131 -11.83 10.39 -12.42
C ALA A 131 -12.07 8.92 -12.05
N ASP A 132 -12.45 8.57 -10.81
CA ASP A 132 -12.67 7.16 -10.49
C ASP A 132 -13.93 6.62 -11.19
N ILE A 133 -13.73 5.99 -12.34
CA ILE A 133 -14.75 5.36 -13.20
C ILE A 133 -15.20 4.01 -12.62
N THR A 134 -14.62 3.55 -11.51
CA THR A 134 -14.96 2.25 -10.92
C THR A 134 -16.39 2.19 -10.38
N LYS A 135 -17.08 3.33 -10.20
CA LYS A 135 -18.48 3.43 -9.73
C LYS A 135 -18.68 2.76 -8.36
N VAL A 136 -17.65 2.72 -7.54
CA VAL A 136 -17.70 2.30 -6.14
C VAL A 136 -17.29 3.48 -5.27
N THR A 137 -17.99 3.70 -4.17
CA THR A 137 -17.75 4.84 -3.28
C THR A 137 -18.05 4.47 -1.83
N HIS A 138 -17.32 5.07 -0.89
CA HIS A 138 -17.59 4.99 0.55
C HIS A 138 -18.43 6.18 1.03
N ASP A 139 -18.64 7.16 0.16
CA ASP A 139 -19.51 8.29 0.41
C ASP A 139 -20.97 7.92 0.27
N VAL A 140 -21.77 8.30 1.27
CA VAL A 140 -23.23 8.16 1.23
C VAL A 140 -23.89 9.29 0.44
N ASN A 141 -23.17 10.35 0.08
CA ASN A 141 -23.61 11.48 -0.72
C ASN A 141 -22.64 11.79 -1.90
N PRO A 142 -22.32 10.81 -2.75
CA PRO A 142 -21.33 11.01 -3.80
C PRO A 142 -21.87 11.98 -4.87
N SER A 143 -20.97 12.70 -5.53
CA SER A 143 -21.34 13.52 -6.68
C SER A 143 -21.04 12.80 -8.00
N ILE A 144 -21.92 12.92 -8.99
CA ILE A 144 -21.71 12.42 -10.34
C ILE A 144 -21.45 13.57 -11.31
N VAL A 145 -20.50 13.39 -12.21
CA VAL A 145 -20.17 14.34 -13.27
C VAL A 145 -20.90 13.92 -14.54
N LEU A 146 -21.75 14.81 -15.03
CA LEU A 146 -22.62 14.58 -16.18
C LEU A 146 -22.30 15.60 -17.28
N ARG A 147 -22.42 15.17 -18.54
CA ARG A 147 -22.37 16.02 -19.72
C ARG A 147 -23.72 16.04 -20.40
N GLY A 148 -24.11 17.24 -20.84
CA GLY A 148 -25.39 17.51 -21.49
C GLY A 148 -25.30 18.78 -22.32
N THR A 149 -26.42 19.23 -22.82
CA THR A 149 -26.58 20.43 -23.62
C THR A 149 -26.91 21.61 -22.71
N ALA A 150 -26.15 22.71 -22.81
CA ALA A 150 -26.42 23.91 -22.03
C ALA A 150 -27.83 24.46 -22.36
N GLY A 151 -28.61 24.78 -21.33
CA GLY A 151 -30.01 25.18 -21.41
C GLY A 151 -31.00 24.06 -21.09
N ASP A 152 -30.59 22.80 -21.23
CA ASP A 152 -31.44 21.65 -20.92
C ASP A 152 -31.41 21.31 -19.41
N THR A 153 -32.34 20.47 -18.97
CA THR A 153 -32.41 19.99 -17.58
C THR A 153 -32.09 18.51 -17.53
N LEU A 154 -31.10 18.12 -16.72
CA LEU A 154 -30.88 16.72 -16.39
C LEU A 154 -31.78 16.30 -15.24
N ASN A 155 -32.33 15.09 -15.33
CA ASN A 155 -33.16 14.47 -14.31
C ASN A 155 -32.52 13.14 -13.92
N VAL A 156 -32.21 12.96 -12.63
CA VAL A 156 -31.57 11.76 -12.09
C VAL A 156 -32.61 10.96 -11.32
N PHE A 157 -32.79 9.68 -11.69
CA PHE A 157 -33.77 8.79 -11.09
C PHE A 157 -33.11 7.53 -10.52
N GLU A 158 -33.76 6.93 -9.52
CA GLU A 158 -33.51 5.56 -9.06
C GLU A 158 -34.82 4.80 -8.95
N GLY A 159 -34.93 3.63 -9.58
CA GLY A 159 -36.18 2.84 -9.56
C GLY A 159 -37.41 3.60 -10.09
N GLY A 160 -37.21 4.62 -10.93
CA GLY A 160 -38.25 5.52 -11.43
C GLY A 160 -38.60 6.69 -10.51
N HIS A 161 -38.03 6.77 -9.30
CA HIS A 161 -38.18 7.92 -8.40
C HIS A 161 -37.16 9.01 -8.74
N LEU A 162 -37.60 10.26 -8.86
CA LEU A 162 -36.73 11.41 -9.13
C LEU A 162 -35.91 11.73 -7.88
N LEU A 163 -34.59 11.57 -7.97
CA LEU A 163 -33.64 11.95 -6.94
C LEU A 163 -33.34 13.44 -6.96
N GLY A 164 -33.35 14.04 -8.15
CA GLY A 164 -33.22 15.48 -8.32
C GLY A 164 -32.94 15.88 -9.76
N THR A 165 -32.79 17.17 -9.96
CA THR A 165 -32.56 17.78 -11.28
C THR A 165 -31.39 18.75 -11.25
N VAL A 166 -30.76 18.96 -12.39
CA VAL A 166 -29.76 20.01 -12.59
C VAL A 166 -29.99 20.68 -13.93
N VAL A 167 -30.10 22.01 -13.92
CA VAL A 167 -30.15 22.80 -15.16
C VAL A 167 -28.71 22.94 -15.66
N MET A 168 -28.47 22.53 -16.90
CA MET A 168 -27.16 22.61 -17.53
C MET A 168 -26.88 24.08 -17.89
N THR A 169 -25.96 24.73 -17.19
CA THR A 169 -25.50 26.09 -17.56
C THR A 169 -24.36 26.05 -18.56
N GLU A 170 -23.59 24.95 -18.56
CA GLU A 170 -22.49 24.66 -19.46
C GLU A 170 -22.64 23.22 -20.00
N GLY A 171 -21.63 22.70 -20.71
CA GLY A 171 -21.65 21.33 -21.23
C GLY A 171 -21.33 20.23 -20.19
N VAL A 172 -21.04 20.61 -18.94
CA VAL A 172 -20.73 19.71 -17.81
C VAL A 172 -21.48 20.20 -16.58
N ALA A 173 -22.02 19.29 -15.79
CA ALA A 173 -22.61 19.57 -14.49
C ALA A 173 -22.16 18.54 -13.44
N LEU A 174 -22.02 19.01 -12.20
CA LEU A 174 -21.84 18.17 -11.03
C LEU A 174 -23.19 18.01 -10.33
N PHE A 175 -23.62 16.77 -10.09
CA PHE A 175 -24.85 16.45 -9.38
C PHE A 175 -24.54 15.63 -8.12
N THR A 176 -24.76 16.20 -6.94
CA THR A 176 -24.63 15.49 -5.67
C THR A 176 -25.86 14.62 -5.42
N LEU A 177 -25.66 13.31 -5.27
CA LEU A 177 -26.75 12.39 -4.94
C LEU A 177 -27.28 12.66 -3.52
N PRO A 178 -28.58 12.40 -3.26
CA PRO A 178 -29.11 12.38 -1.90
C PRO A 178 -28.42 11.28 -1.08
N THR A 179 -28.72 11.19 0.22
CA THR A 179 -28.09 10.18 1.07
C THR A 179 -28.53 8.79 0.63
N MET A 180 -27.57 8.03 0.11
CA MET A 180 -27.74 6.68 -0.42
C MET A 180 -27.48 5.65 0.67
N SER A 181 -28.21 4.53 0.64
CA SER A 181 -27.94 3.37 1.49
C SER A 181 -26.67 2.65 1.05
N THR A 182 -26.10 1.79 1.90
CA THR A 182 -25.12 0.81 1.41
C THR A 182 -25.77 -0.14 0.40
N GLY A 183 -25.07 -0.42 -0.69
CA GLY A 183 -25.44 -1.43 -1.68
C GLY A 183 -25.31 -0.94 -3.11
N VAL A 184 -25.87 -1.72 -4.03
CA VAL A 184 -25.89 -1.42 -5.46
C VAL A 184 -27.09 -0.53 -5.78
N HIS A 185 -26.83 0.58 -6.45
CA HIS A 185 -27.80 1.58 -6.88
C HIS A 185 -27.82 1.67 -8.41
N ASN A 186 -29.01 1.59 -8.99
CA ASN A 186 -29.21 1.65 -10.44
C ASN A 186 -29.91 2.96 -10.80
N LEU A 187 -29.12 3.90 -11.29
CA LEU A 187 -29.57 5.22 -11.69
C LEU A 187 -29.95 5.25 -13.17
N SER A 188 -30.91 6.11 -13.47
CA SER A 188 -31.35 6.46 -14.81
C SER A 188 -31.32 7.97 -14.94
N ILE A 189 -30.54 8.49 -15.88
CA ILE A 189 -30.38 9.94 -16.08
C ILE A 189 -30.94 10.30 -17.44
N THR A 190 -31.88 11.25 -17.49
CA THR A 190 -32.42 11.80 -18.73
C THR A 190 -32.06 13.28 -18.86
N GLU A 191 -32.07 13.78 -20.08
CA GLU A 191 -32.01 15.22 -20.39
C GLU A 191 -33.38 15.64 -20.95
N SER A 192 -33.87 16.81 -20.57
CA SER A 192 -35.18 17.30 -20.98
C SER A 192 -35.14 18.78 -21.34
N ASN A 193 -35.88 19.15 -22.38
CA ASN A 193 -36.09 20.52 -22.82
C ASN A 193 -37.53 20.70 -23.34
N ALA A 194 -37.82 21.83 -23.99
CA ALA A 194 -39.16 22.13 -24.52
C ALA A 194 -39.64 21.11 -25.57
N SER A 195 -38.71 20.43 -26.24
CA SER A 195 -38.94 19.58 -27.39
C SER A 195 -39.05 18.10 -27.00
N GLY A 196 -38.73 17.75 -25.74
CA GLY A 196 -38.98 16.43 -25.20
C GLY A 196 -38.00 16.00 -24.12
N THR A 197 -37.89 14.69 -23.94
CA THR A 197 -36.98 14.04 -22.99
C THR A 197 -36.20 12.96 -23.73
N SER A 198 -34.89 12.89 -23.50
CA SER A 198 -34.03 11.91 -24.12
C SER A 198 -34.25 10.51 -23.57
N VAL A 199 -33.75 9.50 -24.30
CA VAL A 199 -33.59 8.16 -23.74
C VAL A 199 -32.63 8.20 -22.54
N PRO A 200 -32.83 7.34 -21.52
CA PRO A 200 -32.02 7.39 -20.32
C PRO A 200 -30.60 6.86 -20.55
N THR A 201 -29.65 7.48 -19.86
CA THR A 201 -28.34 6.91 -19.58
C THR A 201 -28.41 6.14 -18.27
N HIS A 202 -28.08 4.85 -18.31
CA HIS A 202 -28.06 3.99 -17.14
C HIS A 202 -26.70 3.99 -16.46
N LEU A 203 -26.71 4.13 -15.13
CA LEU A 203 -25.52 4.12 -14.30
C LEU A 203 -25.74 3.22 -13.08
N THR A 204 -24.98 2.13 -12.98
CA THR A 204 -24.91 1.31 -11.77
C THR A 204 -23.74 1.76 -10.92
N LEU A 205 -23.98 2.11 -9.66
CA LEU A 205 -22.93 2.41 -8.69
C LEU A 205 -23.11 1.59 -7.42
N THR A 206 -22.05 1.43 -6.64
CA THR A 206 -22.10 0.73 -5.34
C THR A 206 -21.63 1.66 -4.24
N VAL A 207 -22.49 1.91 -3.26
CA VAL A 207 -22.10 2.55 -2.00
C VAL A 207 -21.66 1.45 -1.05
N GLN A 208 -20.38 1.44 -0.72
CA GLN A 208 -19.79 0.43 0.14
C GLN A 208 -20.09 0.75 1.61
N ALA A 209 -20.38 -0.27 2.41
CA ALA A 209 -20.49 -0.08 3.85
C ALA A 209 -19.13 0.39 4.38
N PRO A 210 -19.11 1.37 5.31
CA PRO A 210 -17.90 1.65 6.04
C PRO A 210 -17.49 0.37 6.79
N VAL A 211 -16.18 0.13 6.85
CA VAL A 211 -15.61 -1.05 7.53
C VAL A 211 -14.93 -0.61 8.81
N ALA A 212 -14.96 -1.48 9.83
CA ALA A 212 -14.14 -1.27 11.02
C ALA A 212 -12.65 -1.20 10.62
N PRO A 213 -11.83 -0.42 11.33
CA PRO A 213 -10.42 -0.28 10.97
C PRO A 213 -9.67 -1.59 11.19
N THR A 214 -8.60 -1.79 10.42
CA THR A 214 -7.61 -2.84 10.69
C THR A 214 -6.62 -2.37 11.75
N SER A 215 -5.92 -3.29 12.41
CA SER A 215 -4.90 -2.90 13.41
C SER A 215 -3.85 -1.97 12.81
N PRO A 216 -3.44 -0.90 13.52
CA PRO A 216 -2.30 -0.07 13.14
C PRO A 216 -1.04 -0.90 12.96
N SER A 217 -0.19 -0.52 12.01
CA SER A 217 1.12 -1.13 11.82
C SER A 217 2.20 -0.22 12.38
N LEU A 218 3.10 -0.77 13.19
CA LEU A 218 4.26 -0.03 13.69
C LEU A 218 5.30 0.10 12.58
N LEU A 219 5.80 1.32 12.38
CA LEU A 219 6.90 1.64 11.47
C LEU A 219 8.20 1.98 12.22
N GLY A 220 8.10 2.41 13.47
CA GLY A 220 9.25 2.67 14.35
C GLY A 220 8.85 3.31 15.68
N MET A 221 9.79 3.39 16.62
CA MET A 221 9.66 4.16 17.85
C MET A 221 10.90 5.05 18.00
N ILE A 222 10.72 6.29 18.44
CA ILE A 222 11.78 7.30 18.56
C ILE A 222 11.88 7.71 20.02
N ASP A 223 13.09 7.63 20.55
CA ASP A 223 13.51 8.23 21.82
C ASP A 223 14.08 9.63 21.55
N HIS A 224 13.61 10.66 22.26
CA HIS A 224 14.03 12.05 22.04
C HIS A 224 15.13 12.56 23.00
N THR A 225 15.79 11.67 23.75
CA THR A 225 16.88 12.09 24.65
C THR A 225 18.19 12.36 23.91
N VAL A 226 19.16 12.94 24.62
CA VAL A 226 20.32 13.64 24.07
C VAL A 226 21.43 12.70 23.57
N ASP A 227 21.36 11.41 23.89
CA ASP A 227 22.43 10.44 23.66
C ASP A 227 22.25 9.61 22.40
N ASN A 228 21.04 9.36 21.88
CA ASN A 228 20.85 8.67 20.60
C ASN A 228 19.41 8.81 20.06
N ASN A 229 19.25 9.56 18.98
CA ASN A 229 18.01 9.70 18.19
C ASN A 229 17.73 8.42 17.37
N PHE A 230 17.73 7.25 18.03
CA PHE A 230 17.65 5.92 17.41
C PHE A 230 16.21 5.42 17.35
N ASN A 231 15.91 4.72 16.25
CA ASN A 231 14.73 3.88 16.18
C ASN A 231 14.95 2.65 17.08
N PHE A 232 14.17 2.50 18.14
CA PHE A 232 14.23 1.30 19.00
C PHE A 232 13.05 0.35 18.69
N ASN A 233 13.25 -0.95 18.86
CA ASN A 233 12.24 -1.98 18.61
C ASN A 233 11.34 -2.22 19.84
N PRO A 234 10.11 -2.73 19.66
CA PRO A 234 9.28 -3.15 20.79
C PRO A 234 10.01 -4.15 21.70
N GLY A 235 10.12 -3.81 22.99
CA GLY A 235 10.82 -4.61 24.00
C GLY A 235 12.14 -3.99 24.48
N GLU A 236 12.66 -2.99 23.78
CA GLU A 236 13.89 -2.27 24.16
C GLU A 236 13.64 -1.22 25.27
N LEU A 237 14.71 -0.77 25.92
CA LEU A 237 14.69 0.24 26.98
C LEU A 237 14.62 1.65 26.38
N SER A 238 13.96 2.58 27.07
CA SER A 238 13.90 4.00 26.69
C SER A 238 14.06 4.89 27.94
N ASN A 239 14.94 5.89 27.87
CA ASN A 239 15.09 6.94 28.88
C ASN A 239 14.17 8.14 28.61
N ASP A 240 13.45 8.14 27.50
CA ASP A 240 12.41 9.12 27.19
C ASP A 240 11.06 8.74 27.83
N PRO A 241 10.51 9.57 28.73
CA PRO A 241 9.18 9.35 29.28
C PRO A 241 8.05 9.68 28.28
N ASN A 242 8.36 10.23 27.11
CA ASN A 242 7.43 10.64 26.06
C ASN A 242 7.87 10.15 24.67
N PRO A 243 8.08 8.84 24.45
CA PRO A 243 8.58 8.34 23.18
C PRO A 243 7.57 8.61 22.05
N THR A 244 8.08 8.77 20.83
CA THR A 244 7.23 8.93 19.64
C THR A 244 7.07 7.58 18.94
N VAL A 245 5.84 7.15 18.72
CA VAL A 245 5.54 6.00 17.85
C VAL A 245 5.29 6.49 16.43
N VAL A 246 5.92 5.83 15.45
CA VAL A 246 5.65 6.02 14.02
C VAL A 246 4.83 4.83 13.55
N LEU A 247 3.63 5.09 13.04
CA LEU A 247 2.67 4.04 12.69
C LEU A 247 1.83 4.41 11.47
N THR A 248 1.12 3.43 10.93
CA THR A 248 0.08 3.65 9.91
C THR A 248 -1.32 3.68 10.50
N ALA A 249 -2.14 4.60 10.05
CA ALA A 249 -3.56 4.73 10.42
C ALA A 249 -4.34 5.39 9.27
N LYS A 250 -5.62 5.09 9.13
CA LYS A 250 -6.50 5.72 8.16
C LYS A 250 -6.81 7.16 8.59
N VAL A 251 -6.59 8.12 7.69
CA VAL A 251 -6.87 9.54 7.95
C VAL A 251 -8.32 9.74 8.41
N GLY A 252 -8.50 10.44 9.52
CA GLY A 252 -9.79 10.72 10.14
C GLY A 252 -10.21 9.72 11.23
N ASP A 253 -9.62 8.53 11.29
CA ASP A 253 -9.89 7.56 12.35
C ASP A 253 -9.21 8.01 13.67
N VAL A 254 -9.74 7.52 14.79
CA VAL A 254 -9.27 7.86 16.15
C VAL A 254 -8.38 6.75 16.67
N LEU A 255 -7.11 7.08 16.93
CA LEU A 255 -6.18 6.23 17.64
C LEU A 255 -6.34 6.43 19.14
N THR A 256 -6.33 5.33 19.89
CA THR A 256 -6.35 5.31 21.35
C THR A 256 -5.21 4.46 21.85
N VAL A 257 -4.41 4.97 22.78
CA VAL A 257 -3.36 4.23 23.45
C VAL A 257 -3.78 3.92 24.89
N THR A 258 -3.64 2.65 25.26
CA THR A 258 -3.78 2.20 26.65
C THR A 258 -2.45 1.66 27.15
N ASP A 259 -2.09 1.99 28.39
CA ASP A 259 -1.00 1.35 29.11
C ASP A 259 -1.57 0.46 30.21
N ASN A 260 -1.19 -0.82 30.21
CA ASN A 260 -1.69 -1.80 31.19
C ASN A 260 -3.23 -1.82 31.31
N ASN A 261 -3.91 -1.63 30.17
CA ASN A 261 -5.37 -1.50 29.99
C ASN A 261 -6.01 -0.21 30.53
N VAL A 262 -5.23 0.80 30.88
CA VAL A 262 -5.72 2.16 31.22
C VAL A 262 -5.49 3.08 30.03
N VAL A 263 -6.53 3.76 29.54
CA VAL A 263 -6.38 4.76 28.47
C VAL A 263 -5.50 5.91 28.96
N ILE A 264 -4.40 6.17 28.27
CA ILE A 264 -3.48 7.28 28.60
C ILE A 264 -3.56 8.41 27.58
N GLY A 265 -4.04 8.14 26.37
CA GLY A 265 -4.15 9.16 25.32
C GLY A 265 -4.96 8.72 24.11
N SER A 266 -5.33 9.71 23.30
CA SER A 266 -6.02 9.52 22.03
C SER A 266 -5.74 10.68 21.09
N ILE A 267 -5.67 10.40 19.78
CA ILE A 267 -5.48 11.38 18.71
C ILE A 267 -6.30 10.99 17.47
N VAL A 268 -6.55 11.96 16.59
CA VAL A 268 -7.12 11.71 15.26
C VAL A 268 -5.97 11.57 14.27
N ALA A 269 -6.01 10.54 13.43
CA ALA A 269 -5.03 10.33 12.37
C ALA A 269 -5.14 11.43 11.29
N THR A 270 -4.05 12.14 11.04
CA THR A 270 -4.01 13.25 10.06
C THR A 270 -3.32 12.89 8.76
N ALA A 271 -2.62 11.76 8.71
CA ALA A 271 -1.93 11.22 7.54
C ALA A 271 -1.89 9.68 7.63
N GLU A 272 -1.75 8.99 6.50
CA GLU A 272 -1.67 7.52 6.46
C GLU A 272 -0.48 6.97 7.24
N GLN A 273 0.63 7.72 7.23
CA GLN A 273 1.78 7.50 8.09
C GLN A 273 1.92 8.70 9.00
N MET A 274 2.03 8.45 10.31
CA MET A 274 2.06 9.50 11.31
C MET A 274 3.04 9.20 12.43
N SER A 275 3.56 10.27 13.03
CA SER A 275 4.35 10.25 14.24
C SER A 275 3.50 10.75 15.40
N TRP A 276 3.42 9.97 16.47
CA TRP A 276 2.65 10.29 17.66
C TRP A 276 3.53 10.21 18.91
N THR A 277 3.84 11.37 19.48
CA THR A 277 4.45 11.47 20.82
C THR A 277 3.45 11.02 21.88
N LEU A 278 3.78 9.96 22.60
CA LEU A 278 2.90 9.38 23.60
C LEU A 278 2.78 10.28 24.84
N PRO A 279 1.65 10.20 25.57
CA PRO A 279 1.52 10.78 26.91
C PRO A 279 2.64 10.30 27.84
N THR A 280 2.96 11.10 28.85
CA THR A 280 4.07 10.80 29.77
C THR A 280 3.85 9.47 30.48
N LEU A 281 4.81 8.57 30.30
CA LEU A 281 4.89 7.28 30.97
C LEU A 281 5.72 7.43 32.24
N SER A 282 5.35 6.66 33.27
CA SER A 282 6.17 6.54 34.47
C SER A 282 7.41 5.68 34.20
N ASN A 283 8.36 5.65 35.13
CA ASN A 283 9.40 4.62 35.06
C ASN A 283 8.79 3.23 35.30
N GLY A 284 9.27 2.23 34.56
CA GLY A 284 8.87 0.83 34.69
C GLY A 284 8.50 0.17 33.36
N VAL A 285 7.98 -1.05 33.45
CA VAL A 285 7.52 -1.83 32.30
C VAL A 285 6.09 -1.45 31.94
N HIS A 286 5.89 -1.15 30.67
CA HIS A 286 4.63 -0.76 30.05
C HIS A 286 4.23 -1.77 28.98
N THR A 287 2.96 -2.18 29.01
CA THR A 287 2.34 -2.90 27.90
C THR A 287 1.35 -1.98 27.24
N LEU A 288 1.80 -1.32 26.18
CA LEU A 288 1.01 -0.40 25.41
C LEU A 288 0.16 -1.17 24.40
N LYS A 289 -1.11 -0.76 24.27
CA LYS A 289 -1.99 -1.22 23.20
C LYS A 289 -2.53 0.00 22.47
N ILE A 290 -2.32 0.04 21.17
CA ILE A 290 -2.84 1.09 20.30
C ILE A 290 -3.94 0.49 19.44
N THR A 291 -5.15 1.05 19.53
CA THR A 291 -6.29 0.67 18.69
C THR A 291 -6.71 1.84 17.81
N GLU A 292 -7.15 1.53 16.60
CA GLU A 292 -7.79 2.48 15.71
C GLU A 292 -9.31 2.32 15.77
N SER A 293 -10.06 3.41 15.70
CA SER A 293 -11.53 3.37 15.78
C SER A 293 -12.19 4.38 14.86
N ASN A 294 -13.34 3.99 14.33
CA ASN A 294 -14.22 4.84 13.53
C ASN A 294 -15.69 4.63 13.93
N SER A 295 -16.62 5.16 13.14
CA SER A 295 -18.07 5.05 13.43
C SER A 295 -18.62 3.62 13.36
N VAL A 296 -17.88 2.66 12.79
CA VAL A 296 -18.29 1.26 12.61
C VAL A 296 -17.74 0.37 13.72
N GLY A 297 -16.54 0.65 14.22
CA GLY A 297 -15.95 -0.15 15.27
C GLY A 297 -14.50 0.21 15.57
N THR A 298 -13.85 -0.70 16.29
CA THR A 298 -12.47 -0.59 16.77
C THR A 298 -11.67 -1.77 16.23
N SER A 299 -10.43 -1.52 15.81
CA SER A 299 -9.49 -2.54 15.37
C SER A 299 -9.04 -3.47 16.51
N ASP A 300 -8.43 -4.61 16.15
CA ASP A 300 -7.56 -5.32 17.09
C ASP A 300 -6.37 -4.43 17.50
N PRO A 301 -5.81 -4.57 18.71
CA PRO A 301 -4.75 -3.71 19.20
C PRO A 301 -3.37 -4.05 18.61
N LEU A 302 -2.62 -3.03 18.19
CA LEU A 302 -1.16 -3.09 18.10
C LEU A 302 -0.59 -3.12 19.52
N THR A 303 0.06 -4.22 19.91
CA THR A 303 0.64 -4.39 21.25
C THR A 303 2.15 -4.13 21.22
N LEU A 304 2.61 -3.21 22.07
CA LEU A 304 4.01 -2.84 22.23
C LEU A 304 4.43 -3.07 23.68
N LYS A 305 5.59 -3.69 23.89
CA LYS A 305 6.24 -3.72 25.19
C LYS A 305 7.30 -2.63 25.21
N LEU A 306 7.36 -1.88 26.31
CA LEU A 306 8.29 -0.78 26.49
C LEU A 306 8.72 -0.73 27.95
N THR A 307 9.98 -0.45 28.23
CA THR A 307 10.44 -0.17 29.59
C THR A 307 11.01 1.24 29.63
N VAL A 308 10.39 2.12 30.42
CA VAL A 308 10.81 3.52 30.59
C VAL A 308 11.64 3.67 31.86
N TYR A 309 12.72 4.44 31.81
CA TYR A 309 13.53 4.79 32.99
C TYR A 309 13.91 6.27 32.99
N ALA A 310 14.35 6.80 34.13
CA ALA A 310 14.70 8.21 34.26
C ALA A 310 16.08 8.52 33.67
N ASP A 311 16.14 9.54 32.81
CA ASP A 311 17.39 10.19 32.44
C ASP A 311 18.08 10.79 33.69
N GLY A 312 19.37 10.49 33.86
CA GLY A 312 20.18 10.95 34.99
C GLY A 312 19.99 10.22 36.33
N ALA A 313 19.19 9.16 36.39
CA ALA A 313 19.26 8.22 37.52
C ALA A 313 20.43 7.26 37.27
N LEU A 314 21.55 7.50 37.94
CA LEU A 314 22.51 6.44 38.24
C LEU A 314 21.70 5.23 38.72
N VAL A 315 21.76 4.16 37.93
CA VAL A 315 21.13 2.88 38.25
C VAL A 315 21.47 2.58 39.72
N PRO A 316 20.48 2.47 40.64
CA PRO A 316 20.75 1.84 41.91
C PRO A 316 21.27 0.46 41.53
N ALA A 317 22.48 0.13 41.95
CA ALA A 317 23.12 -1.16 41.73
C ALA A 317 22.23 -2.30 42.27
N ASP A 318 21.23 -2.72 41.51
CA ASP A 318 20.47 -3.96 41.65
C ASP A 318 19.49 -4.23 40.49
N THR A 319 19.89 -3.92 39.25
CA THR A 319 19.35 -4.62 38.07
C THR A 319 20.52 -4.96 37.19
N THR A 320 21.20 -6.04 37.56
CA THR A 320 22.09 -6.74 36.64
C THR A 320 21.35 -6.97 35.31
N PRO A 321 22.01 -6.84 34.14
CA PRO A 321 21.52 -7.51 32.93
C PRO A 321 21.23 -8.97 33.24
N ASP A 322 20.38 -9.62 32.43
CA ASP A 322 20.00 -11.03 32.61
C ASP A 322 21.27 -11.83 32.90
N THR A 323 21.51 -12.09 34.18
CA THR A 323 22.84 -12.49 34.63
C THR A 323 22.88 -13.97 34.36
N PRO A 324 23.79 -14.48 33.51
CA PRO A 324 24.16 -15.86 33.66
C PRO A 324 24.78 -15.92 35.05
N GLN A 325 24.04 -16.52 35.99
CA GLN A 325 24.55 -16.79 37.32
C GLN A 325 25.89 -17.50 37.17
N PRO A 326 27.00 -16.90 37.62
CA PRO A 326 28.28 -17.59 37.61
C PRO A 326 28.21 -18.68 38.66
N ALA A 327 28.39 -19.92 38.21
CA ALA A 327 28.44 -21.13 39.00
C ALA A 327 27.11 -21.57 39.66
N ALA A 328 26.63 -22.72 39.20
CA ALA A 328 25.63 -23.60 39.81
C ALA A 328 24.17 -23.11 39.80
N ASP A 329 23.60 -22.87 38.61
CA ASP A 329 22.17 -23.17 38.43
C ASP A 329 22.04 -24.51 37.69
N THR A 330 20.98 -25.24 38.01
CA THR A 330 20.55 -26.54 37.45
C THR A 330 20.12 -26.47 35.97
N SER A 331 20.76 -25.62 35.18
CA SER A 331 20.54 -25.43 33.75
C SER A 331 20.89 -26.70 32.97
N VAL A 332 20.20 -26.91 31.85
CA VAL A 332 20.37 -28.10 31.00
C VAL A 332 21.72 -28.01 30.30
N HIS A 333 22.75 -28.64 30.87
CA HIS A 333 24.03 -28.85 30.19
C HIS A 333 23.83 -29.89 29.09
N THR A 334 24.18 -29.54 27.85
CA THR A 334 24.24 -30.49 26.75
C THR A 334 25.68 -30.84 26.46
N ALA A 335 26.07 -32.08 26.75
CA ALA A 335 27.41 -32.56 26.43
C ALA A 335 27.53 -32.90 24.93
N VAL A 336 28.60 -32.43 24.30
CA VAL A 336 28.99 -32.82 22.94
C VAL A 336 30.34 -33.53 22.93
N GLY A 337 30.40 -34.61 22.15
CA GLY A 337 31.62 -35.36 21.87
C GLY A 337 31.98 -35.34 20.38
N LEU A 338 32.89 -36.22 20.00
CA LEU A 338 33.25 -36.41 18.59
C LEU A 338 32.02 -36.80 17.77
N HIS A 339 31.83 -36.13 16.62
CA HIS A 339 30.77 -36.25 15.64
C HIS A 339 29.44 -35.61 16.00
N ASP A 340 29.33 -35.01 17.19
CA ASP A 340 28.16 -34.26 17.58
C ASP A 340 28.22 -32.82 17.04
N ALA A 341 27.06 -32.17 17.00
CA ALA A 341 26.91 -30.76 16.77
C ALA A 341 25.89 -30.22 17.77
N PHE A 342 26.04 -28.96 18.17
CA PHE A 342 25.14 -28.27 19.07
C PHE A 342 24.47 -27.10 18.37
N VAL A 343 23.14 -27.00 18.52
CA VAL A 343 22.34 -25.84 18.15
C VAL A 343 21.39 -25.59 19.29
N ALA A 344 21.47 -24.41 19.89
CA ALA A 344 20.61 -24.04 20.99
C ALA A 344 19.15 -23.95 20.53
N THR A 345 18.24 -24.33 21.41
CA THR A 345 16.80 -24.39 21.13
C THR A 345 15.95 -23.50 22.05
N GLY A 346 16.59 -22.72 22.91
CA GLY A 346 15.97 -21.80 23.85
C GLY A 346 17.04 -21.00 24.56
N ASP A 347 16.64 -20.01 25.36
CA ASP A 347 17.53 -19.02 25.94
C ASP A 347 18.46 -19.64 26.99
N HIS A 348 19.67 -19.06 27.15
CA HIS A 348 20.60 -19.34 28.25
C HIS A 348 21.06 -20.80 28.37
N GLN A 349 21.54 -21.40 27.26
CA GLN A 349 22.00 -22.78 27.24
C GLN A 349 23.52 -22.93 27.40
N THR A 350 23.94 -23.95 28.14
CA THR A 350 25.35 -24.33 28.28
C THR A 350 25.63 -25.63 27.52
N VAL A 351 26.65 -25.60 26.69
CA VAL A 351 27.18 -26.77 25.99
C VAL A 351 28.52 -27.17 26.60
N ASP A 352 28.59 -28.41 27.07
CA ASP A 352 29.81 -28.99 27.65
C ASP A 352 30.59 -29.68 26.54
N LEU A 353 31.82 -29.22 26.30
CA LEU A 353 32.73 -29.87 25.38
C LEU A 353 33.50 -30.96 26.13
N ASN A 354 33.13 -32.22 25.91
CA ASN A 354 33.64 -33.39 26.65
C ASN A 354 34.83 -34.08 25.96
N VAL A 355 35.47 -33.38 25.02
CA VAL A 355 36.58 -33.87 24.20
C VAL A 355 37.51 -32.71 23.90
N ASP A 356 38.78 -33.03 23.62
CA ASP A 356 39.79 -32.05 23.21
C ASP A 356 39.25 -31.11 22.09
N PRO A 357 39.24 -29.78 22.30
CA PRO A 357 38.71 -28.82 21.32
C PRO A 357 39.36 -28.94 19.94
N ALA A 358 40.68 -29.17 19.88
CA ALA A 358 41.40 -29.34 18.63
C ALA A 358 41.02 -30.63 17.90
N ALA A 359 40.57 -31.67 18.62
CA ALA A 359 40.04 -32.89 18.03
C ALA A 359 38.60 -32.70 17.54
N TYR A 360 37.76 -32.04 18.32
CA TYR A 360 36.36 -31.76 17.97
C TYR A 360 36.27 -30.87 16.73
N PHE A 361 36.88 -29.69 16.75
CA PHE A 361 36.73 -28.71 15.67
C PHE A 361 37.43 -29.08 14.35
N LYS A 362 38.29 -30.11 14.34
CA LYS A 362 38.83 -30.71 13.10
C LYS A 362 37.79 -31.49 12.30
N GLN A 363 36.67 -31.86 12.91
CA GLN A 363 35.65 -32.66 12.25
C GLN A 363 34.79 -31.81 11.31
N SER A 364 34.40 -32.40 10.18
CA SER A 364 33.53 -31.71 9.22
C SER A 364 32.16 -31.39 9.83
N THR A 365 31.67 -32.24 10.73
CA THR A 365 30.36 -32.14 11.39
C THR A 365 30.33 -31.20 12.59
N ALA A 366 31.49 -30.82 13.14
CA ALA A 366 31.54 -29.97 14.31
C ALA A 366 30.90 -28.61 14.02
N HIS A 367 29.98 -28.21 14.89
CA HIS A 367 29.42 -26.87 14.95
C HIS A 367 28.80 -26.65 16.33
N ILE A 368 29.00 -25.48 16.91
CA ILE A 368 28.38 -25.06 18.17
C ILE A 368 27.69 -23.71 17.92
N ALA A 369 26.35 -23.71 17.99
CA ALA A 369 25.54 -22.53 17.75
C ALA A 369 24.65 -22.21 18.97
N GLY A 370 24.77 -21.03 19.57
CA GLY A 370 23.90 -20.63 20.69
C GLY A 370 22.60 -19.93 20.29
N GLY A 371 22.27 -19.73 19.02
CA GLY A 371 20.99 -19.09 18.65
C GLY A 371 21.03 -17.56 18.78
N GLU A 372 19.89 -16.89 18.61
CA GLU A 372 19.80 -15.42 18.48
C GLU A 372 19.25 -14.71 19.73
N ALA A 373 18.83 -15.45 20.76
CA ALA A 373 18.22 -14.92 21.97
C ALA A 373 18.81 -15.58 23.22
N GLY A 374 19.11 -14.79 24.25
CA GLY A 374 19.76 -15.24 25.47
C GLY A 374 21.29 -15.29 25.37
N VAL A 375 21.93 -15.62 26.50
CA VAL A 375 23.39 -15.71 26.63
C VAL A 375 23.84 -17.17 26.70
N HIS A 376 24.62 -17.61 25.72
CA HIS A 376 25.02 -19.03 25.61
C HIS A 376 26.46 -19.26 26.02
N THR A 377 26.68 -20.39 26.70
CA THR A 377 27.97 -20.73 27.29
C THR A 377 28.56 -21.96 26.60
N LEU A 378 29.79 -21.85 26.12
CA LEU A 378 30.64 -23.00 25.80
C LEU A 378 31.55 -23.29 26.99
N HIS A 379 31.39 -24.46 27.60
CA HIS A 379 32.12 -24.89 28.78
C HIS A 379 33.13 -26.00 28.44
N LEU A 380 34.39 -25.79 28.81
CA LEU A 380 35.46 -26.77 28.69
C LEU A 380 35.50 -27.66 29.93
N THR A 381 35.32 -28.97 29.73
CA THR A 381 35.28 -29.92 30.85
C THR A 381 36.61 -30.65 31.09
N GLY A 382 37.55 -30.57 30.13
CA GLY A 382 38.85 -31.20 30.24
C GLY A 382 39.86 -30.35 31.00
N SER A 383 41.13 -30.78 30.96
CA SER A 383 42.24 -30.09 31.62
C SER A 383 43.38 -29.89 30.63
N HIS A 384 44.02 -28.72 30.68
CA HIS A 384 45.06 -28.29 29.73
C HIS A 384 44.57 -28.25 28.27
N GLU A 385 43.28 -28.01 28.07
CA GLU A 385 42.66 -27.84 26.77
C GLU A 385 42.96 -26.45 26.21
N VAL A 386 43.08 -26.37 24.89
CA VAL A 386 43.37 -25.12 24.17
C VAL A 386 42.24 -24.86 23.18
N LEU A 387 41.54 -23.73 23.36
CA LEU A 387 40.50 -23.25 22.46
C LEU A 387 40.99 -22.01 21.70
N ASP A 388 41.27 -22.16 20.41
CA ASP A 388 41.66 -21.03 19.55
C ASP A 388 40.45 -20.52 18.76
N LEU A 389 39.79 -19.47 19.27
CA LEU A 389 38.61 -18.89 18.63
C LEU A 389 38.92 -18.24 17.29
N THR A 390 40.15 -17.75 17.09
CA THR A 390 40.52 -16.97 15.88
C THR A 390 40.37 -17.75 14.58
N SER A 391 40.34 -19.08 14.67
CA SER A 391 40.11 -20.00 13.54
C SER A 391 38.68 -20.57 13.48
N LEU A 392 37.85 -20.31 14.48
CA LEU A 392 36.56 -20.97 14.71
C LEU A 392 35.35 -20.03 14.54
N THR A 393 35.54 -18.71 14.57
CA THR A 393 34.45 -17.73 14.44
C THR A 393 34.39 -17.09 13.05
N GLY A 394 33.25 -16.46 12.72
CA GLY A 394 33.09 -15.65 11.51
C GLY A 394 31.85 -15.97 10.69
N LYS A 395 31.67 -15.24 9.59
CA LYS A 395 30.51 -15.37 8.67
C LYS A 395 30.76 -16.31 7.49
N THR A 396 31.76 -17.17 7.58
CA THR A 396 32.12 -18.10 6.49
C THR A 396 31.61 -19.51 6.79
N ALA A 397 31.49 -20.35 5.75
CA ALA A 397 31.14 -21.77 5.92
C ALA A 397 32.20 -22.58 6.68
N ALA A 398 33.38 -22.00 6.95
CA ALA A 398 34.42 -22.60 7.77
C ALA A 398 34.26 -22.29 9.26
N ALA A 399 33.39 -21.33 9.64
CA ALA A 399 33.12 -21.05 11.05
C ALA A 399 32.44 -22.25 11.73
N LYS A 400 32.83 -22.47 12.97
CA LYS A 400 32.46 -23.63 13.78
C LYS A 400 31.79 -23.23 15.09
N ILE A 401 31.89 -21.96 15.48
CA ILE A 401 31.25 -21.38 16.65
C ILE A 401 30.49 -20.12 16.23
N SER A 402 29.24 -20.00 16.66
CA SER A 402 28.37 -18.84 16.40
C SER A 402 27.40 -18.60 17.56
N GLY A 403 27.13 -17.34 17.92
CA GLY A 403 26.16 -16.99 18.98
C GLY A 403 26.50 -17.63 20.32
N ILE A 404 27.78 -17.63 20.70
CA ILE A 404 28.25 -18.09 22.01
C ILE A 404 28.91 -16.88 22.67
N GLU A 405 28.27 -16.32 23.67
CA GLU A 405 28.65 -15.07 24.30
C GLU A 405 29.56 -15.28 25.53
N VAL A 406 29.54 -16.49 26.10
CA VAL A 406 30.33 -16.86 27.28
C VAL A 406 31.23 -18.06 26.97
N ILE A 407 32.51 -17.95 27.29
CA ILE A 407 33.45 -19.06 27.33
C ILE A 407 33.75 -19.39 28.79
N ASP A 408 33.47 -20.62 29.21
CA ASP A 408 33.84 -21.11 30.54
C ASP A 408 35.00 -22.09 30.44
N LEU A 409 36.14 -21.72 31.04
CA LEU A 409 37.37 -22.52 31.03
C LEU A 409 37.37 -23.64 32.07
N GLY A 410 36.35 -23.75 32.93
CA GLY A 410 36.17 -24.90 33.83
C GLY A 410 37.18 -25.01 34.98
N GLY A 411 38.21 -24.16 35.07
CA GLY A 411 39.11 -24.10 36.22
C GLY A 411 40.29 -25.08 36.19
N HIS A 412 40.63 -25.63 35.02
CA HIS A 412 41.49 -26.82 34.90
C HIS A 412 42.76 -26.61 34.06
N ALA A 413 43.33 -25.42 34.13
CA ALA A 413 44.52 -24.99 33.39
C ALA A 413 44.30 -24.94 31.87
N ASN A 414 43.07 -24.61 31.47
CA ASN A 414 42.69 -24.47 30.07
C ASN A 414 43.08 -23.08 29.56
N SER A 415 43.24 -22.95 28.24
CA SER A 415 43.52 -21.66 27.61
C SER A 415 42.57 -21.35 26.46
N VAL A 416 42.23 -20.07 26.32
CA VAL A 416 41.51 -19.56 25.15
C VAL A 416 42.30 -18.44 24.49
N SER A 417 42.48 -18.54 23.18
CA SER A 417 43.03 -17.47 22.36
C SER A 417 41.90 -16.81 21.58
N LEU A 418 41.80 -15.48 21.66
CA LEU A 418 40.77 -14.71 20.95
C LEU A 418 41.28 -13.32 20.58
N SER A 419 40.63 -12.73 19.60
CA SER A 419 40.88 -11.39 19.09
C SER A 419 39.62 -10.53 19.11
N ILE A 420 39.76 -9.26 18.75
CA ILE A 420 38.63 -8.36 18.55
C ILE A 420 37.61 -8.88 17.52
N VAL A 421 38.07 -9.63 16.52
CA VAL A 421 37.19 -10.20 15.50
C VAL A 421 36.24 -11.21 16.11
N ASP A 422 36.69 -11.97 17.11
CA ASP A 422 35.88 -12.97 17.79
C ASP A 422 34.78 -12.30 18.62
N VAL A 423 35.11 -11.22 19.34
CA VAL A 423 34.12 -10.41 20.09
C VAL A 423 33.11 -9.73 19.16
N LEU A 424 33.54 -9.28 17.97
CA LEU A 424 32.61 -8.73 16.97
C LEU A 424 31.70 -9.80 16.35
N ASN A 425 32.18 -11.04 16.21
CA ASN A 425 31.45 -12.14 15.61
C ASN A 425 30.48 -12.82 16.57
N LEU A 426 30.87 -12.96 17.84
CA LEU A 426 30.15 -13.71 18.85
C LEU A 426 29.45 -12.82 19.89
N GLY A 427 30.02 -11.66 20.20
CA GLY A 427 29.47 -10.75 21.19
C GLY A 427 28.24 -10.00 20.71
N GLN A 428 27.37 -9.66 21.66
CA GLN A 428 26.22 -8.78 21.45
C GLN A 428 26.38 -7.52 22.29
N THR A 429 25.68 -6.47 21.88
CA THR A 429 25.77 -5.18 22.56
C THR A 429 25.02 -5.25 23.88
N ASP A 430 25.64 -4.73 24.93
CA ASP A 430 25.04 -4.57 26.26
C ASP A 430 24.56 -5.86 26.95
N LEU A 431 25.30 -6.96 26.76
CA LEU A 431 24.95 -8.24 27.40
C LEU A 431 25.21 -8.27 28.90
N PHE A 432 26.27 -7.62 29.36
CA PHE A 432 26.79 -7.77 30.73
C PHE A 432 27.01 -6.42 31.43
N GLN A 433 27.23 -5.36 30.65
CA GLN A 433 27.25 -3.97 31.08
C GLN A 433 26.44 -3.15 30.08
N TYR A 434 25.74 -2.10 30.50
CA TYR A 434 24.99 -1.24 29.59
C TYR A 434 25.82 0.00 29.21
N ASP A 435 26.80 -0.15 28.33
CA ASP A 435 27.76 0.89 27.94
C ASP A 435 27.91 1.08 26.42
N GLY A 436 27.06 0.42 25.64
CA GLY A 436 27.00 0.46 24.18
C GLY A 436 28.04 -0.43 23.50
N ASN A 437 28.89 -1.14 24.24
CA ASN A 437 29.91 -2.00 23.66
C ASN A 437 29.35 -3.40 23.36
N LYS A 438 29.86 -4.02 22.30
CA LYS A 438 29.73 -5.47 22.08
C LYS A 438 30.56 -6.22 23.10
N GLN A 439 29.94 -7.10 23.86
CA GLN A 439 30.55 -7.74 25.01
C GLN A 439 30.61 -9.26 24.89
N MET A 440 31.64 -9.86 25.48
CA MET A 440 31.75 -11.29 25.76
C MET A 440 32.30 -11.50 27.17
N ILE A 441 32.02 -12.65 27.78
CA ILE A 441 32.62 -13.07 29.05
C ILE A 441 33.55 -14.27 28.85
N VAL A 442 34.68 -14.27 29.57
CA VAL A 442 35.45 -15.49 29.85
C VAL A 442 35.44 -15.79 31.35
N ASN A 443 34.87 -16.93 31.71
CA ASN A 443 34.89 -17.49 33.05
C ASN A 443 36.08 -18.44 33.22
N GLY A 444 36.62 -18.51 34.43
CA GLY A 444 37.73 -19.39 34.75
C GLY A 444 38.32 -19.14 36.12
N SER A 445 39.50 -19.70 36.35
CA SER A 445 40.23 -19.64 37.61
C SER A 445 41.67 -19.16 37.41
N ALA A 446 42.43 -19.05 38.51
CA ALA A 446 43.85 -18.72 38.46
C ALA A 446 44.77 -19.76 37.80
N ALA A 447 44.25 -20.94 37.45
CA ALA A 447 44.98 -21.91 36.65
C ALA A 447 44.89 -21.63 35.14
N ASP A 448 43.85 -20.92 34.70
CA ASP A 448 43.50 -20.78 33.29
C ASP A 448 44.13 -19.53 32.66
N THR A 449 44.23 -19.51 31.33
CA THR A 449 44.86 -18.43 30.58
C THR A 449 43.97 -17.90 29.46
N VAL A 450 43.92 -16.58 29.30
CA VAL A 450 43.35 -15.91 28.12
C VAL A 450 44.47 -15.21 27.36
N ASP A 451 44.67 -15.61 26.11
CA ASP A 451 45.58 -14.96 25.17
C ASP A 451 44.79 -13.97 24.30
N LEU A 452 44.96 -12.67 24.56
CA LEU A 452 44.35 -11.59 23.79
C LEU A 452 45.25 -11.21 22.62
N LEU A 453 44.81 -11.62 21.43
CA LEU A 453 45.55 -11.43 20.19
C LEU A 453 45.13 -10.14 19.50
N HIS A 454 46.12 -9.38 19.03
CA HIS A 454 45.89 -8.25 18.14
C HIS A 454 45.41 -8.71 16.75
N ALA A 455 44.37 -8.08 16.21
CA ALA A 455 43.87 -8.33 14.86
C ALA A 455 43.40 -7.05 14.17
N LYS A 456 43.78 -6.87 12.91
CA LYS A 456 43.37 -5.69 12.12
C LYS A 456 42.00 -5.88 11.50
N VAL A 457 41.09 -4.97 11.80
CA VAL A 457 39.76 -4.92 11.18
C VAL A 457 39.66 -3.73 10.24
N ALA A 458 39.19 -3.97 9.01
CA ALA A 458 39.05 -2.90 8.03
C ALA A 458 38.08 -1.82 8.53
N ARG A 459 38.50 -0.54 8.46
CA ARG A 459 37.73 0.64 8.90
C ARG A 459 37.55 0.80 10.42
N VAL A 460 38.22 -0.03 11.21
CA VAL A 460 38.36 0.13 12.67
C VAL A 460 39.72 0.76 12.94
N GLN A 461 39.81 1.63 13.96
CA GLN A 461 41.11 2.18 14.36
C GLN A 461 41.99 1.07 14.93
N ASP A 462 43.26 1.07 14.52
CA ASP A 462 44.24 0.04 14.88
C ASP A 462 44.79 0.32 16.29
N THR A 463 44.01 -0.04 17.30
CA THR A 463 44.35 0.09 18.73
C THR A 463 44.59 -1.28 19.35
N ASP A 464 45.27 -1.33 20.50
CA ASP A 464 45.44 -2.58 21.26
C ASP A 464 44.32 -2.71 22.30
N TRP A 465 44.21 -3.90 22.90
CA TRP A 465 43.34 -4.12 24.05
C TRP A 465 43.87 -3.34 25.26
N GLU A 466 43.02 -2.54 25.88
CA GLU A 466 43.35 -1.78 27.08
C GLU A 466 42.54 -2.28 28.27
N ASN A 467 43.18 -2.39 29.44
CA ASN A 467 42.45 -2.68 30.67
C ASN A 467 41.66 -1.43 31.07
N HIS A 468 40.33 -1.56 31.09
CA HIS A 468 39.37 -0.49 31.36
C HIS A 468 38.70 -0.66 32.74
N GLY A 469 39.42 -1.23 33.70
CA GLY A 469 38.97 -1.41 35.07
C GLY A 469 38.24 -2.73 35.31
N THR A 470 37.23 -2.70 36.17
CA THR A 470 36.55 -3.90 36.66
C THR A 470 35.04 -3.77 36.64
N ALA A 471 34.35 -4.87 36.36
CA ALA A 471 32.89 -4.97 36.36
C ALA A 471 32.42 -6.07 37.33
N ASN A 472 31.23 -5.93 37.90
CA ASN A 472 30.58 -7.01 38.63
C ASN A 472 29.37 -7.51 37.82
N VAL A 473 29.39 -8.79 37.45
CA VAL A 473 28.31 -9.45 36.71
C VAL A 473 27.87 -10.66 37.51
N GLY A 474 26.62 -10.63 37.99
CA GLY A 474 26.03 -11.75 38.74
C GLY A 474 26.75 -12.06 40.05
N GLY A 475 27.35 -11.06 40.69
CA GLY A 475 28.11 -11.23 41.93
C GLY A 475 29.57 -11.67 41.73
N VAL A 476 30.02 -11.91 40.50
CA VAL A 476 31.42 -12.19 40.18
C VAL A 476 32.11 -10.95 39.62
N GLU A 477 33.34 -10.72 40.03
CA GLU A 477 34.17 -9.64 39.53
C GLU A 477 34.97 -10.04 38.30
N TYR A 478 35.00 -9.16 37.31
CA TYR A 478 35.70 -9.31 36.04
C TYR A 478 36.64 -8.12 35.82
N ASN A 479 37.80 -8.37 35.20
CA ASN A 479 38.60 -7.33 34.57
C ASN A 479 38.02 -7.04 33.18
N VAL A 480 37.79 -5.77 32.88
CA VAL A 480 37.25 -5.34 31.57
C VAL A 480 38.42 -4.98 30.67
N TYR A 481 38.54 -5.66 29.54
CA TYR A 481 39.45 -5.28 28.48
C TYR A 481 38.63 -4.68 27.34
N GLN A 482 38.91 -3.42 27.01
CA GLN A 482 38.18 -2.68 25.98
C GLN A 482 39.06 -2.46 24.76
N HIS A 483 38.42 -2.43 23.60
CA HIS A 483 39.02 -1.91 22.37
C HIS A 483 38.15 -0.76 21.84
N GLU A 484 38.51 0.47 22.22
CA GLU A 484 37.72 1.68 21.94
C GLU A 484 37.41 1.87 20.45
N GLY A 485 38.36 1.56 19.57
CA GLY A 485 38.20 1.75 18.12
C GLY A 485 37.07 0.94 17.48
N ALA A 486 36.58 -0.11 18.16
CA ALA A 486 35.53 -1.00 17.69
C ALA A 486 34.32 -1.09 18.62
N GLN A 487 34.32 -0.37 19.74
CA GLN A 487 33.28 -0.44 20.77
C GLN A 487 33.02 -1.88 21.22
N THR A 488 34.08 -2.59 21.59
CA THR A 488 34.02 -3.98 22.08
C THR A 488 34.68 -4.11 23.44
N GLU A 489 34.14 -5.00 24.27
CA GLU A 489 34.66 -5.35 25.58
C GLU A 489 34.73 -6.86 25.76
N LEU A 490 35.76 -7.29 26.47
CA LEU A 490 35.88 -8.63 26.97
C LEU A 490 36.01 -8.58 28.50
N LEU A 491 35.06 -9.20 29.17
CA LEU A 491 35.02 -9.32 30.62
C LEU A 491 35.67 -10.64 31.01
N ILE A 492 36.85 -10.59 31.63
CA ILE A 492 37.59 -11.78 32.04
C ILE A 492 37.51 -11.92 33.56
N GLN A 493 37.03 -13.07 34.05
CA GLN A 493 36.85 -13.29 35.48
C GLN A 493 38.16 -13.06 36.25
N GLN A 494 38.08 -12.32 37.36
CA GLN A 494 39.26 -12.05 38.17
C GLN A 494 39.92 -13.35 38.65
N GLY A 495 41.25 -13.38 38.54
CA GLY A 495 42.06 -14.55 38.86
C GLY A 495 42.63 -15.22 37.61
N VAL A 496 41.91 -15.21 36.48
CA VAL A 496 42.40 -15.77 35.21
C VAL A 496 43.66 -15.02 34.74
N HIS A 497 44.67 -15.75 34.26
CA HIS A 497 45.90 -15.15 33.76
C HIS A 497 45.68 -14.59 32.35
N VAL A 498 45.95 -13.30 32.14
CA VAL A 498 45.74 -12.65 30.84
C VAL A 498 47.08 -12.30 30.20
N VAL A 499 47.28 -12.74 28.96
CA VAL A 499 48.43 -12.39 28.13
C VAL A 499 47.94 -11.53 26.97
N VAL A 500 48.43 -10.29 26.87
CA VAL A 500 48.12 -9.38 25.75
C VAL A 500 49.29 -9.41 24.78
N HIS A 501 49.02 -9.67 23.50
CA HIS A 501 50.01 -9.91 22.46
C HIS A 501 50.16 -8.80 21.44
#